data_AF-G3MTP8-F1
#
_entry.id   AF-G3MTP8-F1
#
_cell.length_a   1.000
_cell.length_b   1.000
_cell.length_c   1.000
_cell.angle_alpha   90.00
_cell.angle_beta   90.00
_cell.angle_gamma   90.00
#
_symmetry.space_group_name_H-M   'P 1'
#
loop_
_entity.id
_entity.type
_entity.pdbx_description
1 polymer ?
#
loop_
_entity_poly.entity_id
_entity_poly.type
_entity_poly.pdbx_seq_one_letter_code
_entity_poly.pdbx_strand_id
1 'polypeptide(L)'
;MAWTPRLLLKRRNVVVALFLIGILYVINQLLSLRQVDVGRIALRRGAMPATAASSKAVPSSLAPQVESGVRGVAPREAKHYAPGKTFKCLYSASVIGYEQVNDDYCDCDDGSDEPGTNACPNGRFYCKQHNAHSPETVLSMRVNDGICDC
;
A
#
# COMPACT_ATOMS: atom_id res chain seq x y z
N MET A 1 -59.35 -35.11 25.49
CA MET A 1 -59.27 -33.88 24.66
C MET A 1 -57.87 -33.31 24.80
N ALA A 2 -57.10 -33.28 23.72
CA ALA A 2 -55.94 -32.39 23.55
C ALA A 2 -55.49 -32.49 22.09
N TRP A 3 -56.13 -31.71 21.22
CA TRP A 3 -55.66 -31.45 19.86
C TRP A 3 -54.50 -30.45 19.97
N THR A 4 -53.28 -30.88 19.73
CA THR A 4 -52.16 -29.95 19.49
C THR A 4 -52.02 -29.77 17.98
N PRO A 5 -52.25 -28.56 17.43
CA PRO A 5 -52.01 -28.33 16.02
C PRO A 5 -50.50 -28.34 15.81
N ARG A 6 -50.00 -29.32 15.05
CA ARG A 6 -48.63 -29.26 14.53
C ARG A 6 -48.59 -28.03 13.62
N LEU A 7 -47.93 -26.97 14.07
CA LEU A 7 -47.56 -25.82 13.24
C LEU A 7 -46.68 -26.35 12.11
N LEU A 8 -47.31 -26.74 11.00
CA LEU A 8 -46.65 -27.10 9.76
C LEU A 8 -46.10 -25.82 9.18
N LEU A 9 -44.90 -25.44 9.62
CA LEU A 9 -44.14 -24.34 9.06
C LEU A 9 -43.92 -24.67 7.58
N LYS A 10 -44.70 -24.02 6.71
CA LYS A 10 -44.72 -24.30 5.27
C LYS A 10 -43.28 -24.18 4.76
N ARG A 11 -42.79 -25.12 3.96
CA ARG A 11 -41.41 -25.11 3.43
C ARG A 11 -41.02 -23.75 2.83
N ARG A 12 -41.97 -23.04 2.22
CA ARG A 12 -41.81 -21.65 1.75
C ARG A 12 -41.42 -20.68 2.86
N ASN A 13 -42.04 -20.77 4.04
CA ASN A 13 -41.74 -19.92 5.18
C ASN A 13 -40.37 -20.23 5.78
N VAL A 14 -39.93 -21.49 5.73
CA VAL A 14 -38.57 -21.88 6.14
C VAL A 14 -37.52 -21.28 5.20
N VAL A 15 -37.73 -21.39 3.88
CA VAL A 15 -36.81 -20.81 2.89
C VAL A 15 -36.75 -19.29 3.00
N VAL A 16 -37.90 -18.63 3.18
CA VAL A 16 -37.95 -17.17 3.41
C VAL A 16 -37.23 -16.79 4.71
N ALA A 17 -37.42 -17.55 5.80
CA ALA A 17 -36.73 -17.29 7.06
C ALA A 17 -35.21 -17.43 6.92
N LEU A 18 -34.72 -18.49 6.26
CA LEU A 18 -33.29 -18.69 6.03
C LEU A 18 -32.68 -17.58 5.17
N PHE A 19 -33.40 -17.13 4.14
CA PHE A 19 -32.96 -16.01 3.30
C PHE A 19 -32.86 -14.70 4.08
N LEU A 20 -33.87 -14.38 4.90
CA LEU A 20 -33.85 -13.19 5.77
C LEU A 20 -32.74 -13.25 6.82
N ILE A 21 -32.51 -14.41 7.42
CA ILE A 21 -31.39 -14.63 8.36
C ILE A 21 -30.05 -14.39 7.66
N GLY A 22 -29.88 -14.89 6.43
CA GLY A 22 -28.68 -14.65 5.62
C GLY A 22 -28.45 -13.17 5.30
N ILE A 23 -29.51 -12.45 4.90
CA ILE A 23 -29.43 -11.00 4.66
C ILE A 23 -29.02 -10.25 5.93
N LEU A 24 -29.64 -10.55 7.08
CA LEU A 24 -29.30 -9.92 8.35
C LEU A 24 -27.85 -10.19 8.76
N TYR A 25 -27.36 -11.41 8.53
CA TYR A 25 -25.97 -11.77 8.79
C TYR A 25 -24.99 -10.96 7.92
N VAL A 26 -25.25 -10.83 6.63
CA VAL A 26 -24.42 -10.04 5.70
C VAL A 26 -24.45 -8.56 6.06
N ILE A 27 -25.61 -8.00 6.39
CA ILE A 27 -25.73 -6.61 6.86
C ILE A 27 -24.92 -6.42 8.15
N ASN A 28 -25.01 -7.34 9.11
CA ASN A 28 -24.24 -7.26 10.35
C ASN A 28 -22.72 -7.32 10.10
N GLN A 29 -22.26 -8.18 9.18
CA GLN A 29 -20.85 -8.23 8.77
C GLN A 29 -20.39 -6.91 8.12
N LEU A 30 -21.19 -6.34 7.22
CA LEU A 30 -20.89 -5.05 6.58
C LEU A 30 -20.88 -3.88 7.59
N LEU A 31 -21.76 -3.89 8.59
CA LEU A 31 -21.76 -2.90 9.67
C LEU A 31 -20.52 -3.04 10.57
N SER A 32 -20.03 -4.27 10.81
CA SER A 32 -18.80 -4.52 11.57
C SER A 32 -17.54 -4.06 10.81
N LEU A 33 -17.54 -4.10 9.47
CA LEU A 33 -16.47 -3.52 8.66
C LEU A 33 -16.42 -1.99 8.74
N ARG A 34 -17.52 -1.33 9.11
CA ARG A 34 -17.57 0.14 9.28
C ARG A 34 -16.83 0.65 10.53
N GLN A 35 -16.32 -0.24 11.37
CA GLN A 35 -15.59 0.10 12.60
C GLN A 35 -14.06 0.09 12.42
N VAL A 36 -13.53 -0.28 11.25
CA VAL A 36 -12.08 -0.29 11.00
C VAL A 36 -11.54 1.07 10.51
N ASP A 37 -12.41 2.02 10.08
CA ASP A 37 -11.96 3.31 9.52
C ASP A 37 -12.19 4.57 10.38
N VAL A 38 -12.34 4.45 11.70
CA VAL A 38 -12.22 5.62 12.61
C VAL A 38 -11.31 5.32 13.80
N GLY A 39 -10.19 4.66 13.53
CA GLY A 39 -9.03 4.61 14.43
C GLY A 39 -8.10 5.82 14.22
N ARG A 40 -8.63 7.04 14.10
CA ARG A 40 -7.79 8.25 14.12
C ARG A 40 -7.26 8.47 15.54
N ILE A 41 -6.09 7.90 15.77
CA ILE A 41 -4.90 8.57 16.30
C ILE A 41 -5.26 9.65 17.31
N ALA A 42 -5.30 9.26 18.59
CA ALA A 42 -5.27 10.18 19.70
C ALA A 42 -4.10 11.15 19.51
N LEU A 43 -4.42 12.43 19.35
CA LEU A 43 -3.51 13.55 19.23
C LEU A 43 -2.74 13.70 20.56
N ARG A 44 -1.70 12.90 20.80
CA ARG A 44 -0.71 13.19 21.84
C ARG A 44 0.17 14.33 21.35
N ARG A 45 -0.28 15.56 21.59
CA ARG A 45 0.60 16.74 21.69
C ARG A 45 1.52 16.55 22.89
N GLY A 46 2.59 15.78 22.71
CA GLY A 46 3.77 15.85 23.56
C GLY A 46 4.68 16.93 23.01
N ALA A 47 4.70 18.10 23.64
CA ALA A 47 5.70 19.11 23.37
C ALA A 47 7.07 18.54 23.75
N MET A 48 7.96 18.36 22.76
CA MET A 48 9.37 18.10 23.03
C MET A 48 10.11 19.44 23.20
N PRO A 49 11.05 19.53 24.16
CA PRO A 49 11.87 20.71 24.34
C PRO A 49 12.86 20.85 23.18
N ALA A 50 12.96 22.06 22.64
CA ALA A 50 14.01 22.45 21.70
C ALA A 50 15.37 22.35 22.41
N THR A 51 16.12 21.28 22.13
CA THR A 51 17.56 21.25 22.40
C THR A 51 18.27 21.53 21.09
N ALA A 52 19.08 22.59 21.09
CA ALA A 52 19.84 23.07 19.95
C ALA A 52 20.80 21.96 19.47
N ALA A 53 20.59 21.46 18.26
CA ALA A 53 21.54 20.57 17.60
C ALA A 53 22.76 21.40 17.18
N SER A 54 23.89 21.12 17.82
CA SER A 54 25.21 21.56 17.41
C SER A 54 25.53 20.96 16.03
N SER A 55 25.60 21.82 15.02
CA SER A 55 26.00 21.47 13.66
C SER A 55 27.49 21.13 13.62
N LYS A 56 27.82 19.85 13.75
CA LYS A 56 29.12 19.35 13.29
C LYS A 56 29.01 19.05 11.79
N ALA A 57 29.61 19.91 10.99
CA ALA A 57 29.75 19.73 9.55
C ALA A 57 30.47 18.41 9.25
N VAL A 58 29.80 17.54 8.48
CA VAL A 58 30.41 16.35 7.87
C VAL A 58 31.09 16.79 6.56
N PRO A 59 32.31 16.33 6.25
CA PRO A 59 33.01 16.76 5.04
C PRO A 59 32.30 16.25 3.79
N SER A 60 31.94 17.20 2.92
CA SER A 60 31.39 16.99 1.60
C SER A 60 32.42 16.30 0.68
N SER A 61 32.18 15.04 0.33
CA SER A 61 32.81 14.40 -0.84
C SER A 61 31.92 13.39 -1.57
N LEU A 62 30.63 13.30 -1.24
CA LEU A 62 29.66 12.61 -2.09
C LEU A 62 28.90 13.67 -2.90
N ALA A 63 28.87 13.51 -4.22
CA ALA A 63 28.03 14.30 -5.11
C ALA A 63 26.61 14.43 -4.54
N PRO A 64 25.92 15.58 -4.71
CA PRO A 64 24.53 15.73 -4.30
C PRO A 64 23.72 14.55 -4.85
N GLN A 65 23.30 13.64 -3.98
CA GLN A 65 22.42 12.56 -4.38
C GLN A 65 21.08 13.23 -4.68
N VAL A 66 20.75 13.36 -5.97
CA VAL A 66 19.45 13.84 -6.40
C VAL A 66 18.45 12.81 -5.92
N GLU A 67 17.69 13.11 -4.88
CA GLU A 67 16.62 12.23 -4.44
C GLU A 67 15.35 12.52 -5.24
N SER A 68 14.74 11.48 -5.80
CA SER A 68 13.42 11.59 -6.42
C SER A 68 12.36 11.72 -5.34
N GLY A 69 11.31 12.50 -5.63
CA GLY A 69 10.09 12.50 -4.81
C GLY A 69 9.26 11.23 -4.96
N VAL A 70 9.63 10.34 -5.89
CA VAL A 70 8.93 9.08 -6.18
C VAL A 70 9.39 7.99 -5.22
N ARG A 71 8.43 7.33 -4.57
CA ARG A 71 8.66 6.23 -3.62
C ARG A 71 9.36 5.06 -4.32
N GLY A 72 10.34 4.45 -3.64
CA GLY A 72 10.97 3.20 -4.07
C GLY A 72 12.04 3.34 -5.16
N VAL A 73 12.32 4.56 -5.62
CA VAL A 73 13.36 4.84 -6.62
C VAL A 73 14.73 4.98 -5.98
N ALA A 74 15.75 4.35 -6.57
CA ALA A 74 17.13 4.50 -6.12
C ALA A 74 17.69 5.90 -6.46
N PRO A 75 18.56 6.50 -5.61
CA PRO A 75 19.11 7.83 -5.86
C PRO A 75 19.82 7.99 -7.20
N ARG A 76 20.40 6.88 -7.72
CA ARG A 76 21.09 6.86 -9.03
C ARG A 76 20.11 6.99 -10.21
N GLU A 77 18.87 6.58 -10.02
CA GLU A 77 17.82 6.55 -11.03
C GLU A 77 16.87 7.74 -10.91
N ALA A 78 16.92 8.49 -9.81
CA ALA A 78 16.02 9.60 -9.49
C ALA A 78 15.78 10.61 -10.62
N LYS A 79 16.81 10.92 -11.40
CA LYS A 79 16.74 11.81 -12.57
C LYS A 79 15.79 11.32 -13.68
N HIS A 80 15.51 10.03 -13.76
CA HIS A 80 14.61 9.43 -14.74
C HIS A 80 13.14 9.55 -14.34
N TYR A 81 12.87 9.83 -13.06
CA TYR A 81 11.53 9.94 -12.47
C TYR A 81 11.14 11.40 -12.19
N ALA A 82 11.64 12.34 -12.99
CA ALA A 82 11.21 13.73 -12.88
C ALA A 82 9.75 13.86 -13.37
N PRO A 83 8.86 14.56 -12.63
CA PRO A 83 7.48 14.76 -13.05
C PRO A 83 7.36 15.37 -14.44
N GLY A 84 6.49 14.79 -15.27
CA GLY A 84 6.27 15.20 -16.64
C GLY A 84 4.88 14.80 -17.15
N LYS A 85 4.69 14.85 -18.47
CA LYS A 85 3.47 14.34 -19.12
C LYS A 85 3.54 12.84 -19.45
N THR A 86 4.75 12.34 -19.61
CA THR A 86 5.04 10.99 -20.10
C THR A 86 6.23 10.44 -19.34
N PHE A 87 6.28 9.14 -19.18
CA PHE A 87 7.40 8.41 -18.64
C PHE A 87 7.94 7.44 -19.69
N LYS A 88 9.25 7.48 -19.90
CA LYS A 88 9.93 6.52 -20.77
C LYS A 88 10.47 5.41 -19.89
N CYS A 89 10.04 4.18 -20.13
CA CYS A 89 10.58 3.02 -19.43
C CYS A 89 12.12 2.99 -19.55
N LEU A 90 12.81 2.64 -18.47
CA LEU A 90 14.25 2.87 -18.35
C LEU A 90 15.07 1.98 -19.29
N TYR A 91 14.65 0.74 -19.45
CA TYR A 91 15.34 -0.35 -20.15
C TYR A 91 14.52 -0.95 -21.29
N SER A 92 13.23 -0.68 -21.37
CA SER A 92 12.37 -1.01 -22.51
C SER A 92 12.14 0.20 -23.43
N ALA A 93 11.57 -0.04 -24.62
CA ALA A 93 11.32 1.02 -25.61
C ALA A 93 10.00 1.78 -25.38
N SER A 94 9.15 1.31 -24.46
CA SER A 94 7.80 1.81 -24.25
C SER A 94 7.79 3.20 -23.59
N VAL A 95 6.75 3.97 -23.92
CA VAL A 95 6.48 5.29 -23.34
C VAL A 95 5.03 5.29 -22.87
N ILE A 96 4.82 5.65 -21.62
CA ILE A 96 3.53 5.64 -20.92
C ILE A 96 3.24 7.04 -20.36
N GLY A 97 2.04 7.25 -19.81
CA GLY A 97 1.73 8.45 -19.04
C GLY A 97 2.56 8.52 -17.75
N TYR A 98 2.98 9.71 -17.32
CA TYR A 98 3.71 9.81 -16.04
C TYR A 98 2.81 9.47 -14.84
N GLU A 99 1.50 9.67 -14.98
CA GLU A 99 0.47 9.28 -14.03
C GLU A 99 0.37 7.76 -13.79
N GLN A 100 0.94 6.96 -14.69
CA GLN A 100 1.00 5.51 -14.57
C GLN A 100 2.20 5.04 -13.73
N VAL A 101 3.08 5.96 -13.29
CA VAL A 101 4.18 5.60 -12.41
C VAL A 101 3.65 5.39 -10.98
N ASN A 102 3.84 4.19 -10.44
CA ASN A 102 3.30 3.74 -9.15
C ASN A 102 1.76 3.79 -9.08
N ASP A 103 1.08 3.33 -10.12
CA ASP A 103 -0.37 3.27 -10.17
C ASP A 103 -0.94 1.87 -9.82
N ASP A 104 -0.08 0.97 -9.34
CA ASP A 104 -0.37 -0.44 -9.04
C ASP A 104 -0.69 -1.28 -10.31
N TYR A 105 -0.28 -0.83 -11.49
CA TYR A 105 -0.36 -1.57 -12.75
C TYR A 105 1.01 -1.67 -13.44
N CYS A 106 1.30 -2.80 -14.08
CA CYS A 106 2.59 -3.03 -14.74
C CYS A 106 2.49 -2.76 -16.25
N ASP A 107 2.79 -1.53 -16.66
CA ASP A 107 2.75 -1.06 -18.05
C ASP A 107 4.09 -1.20 -18.77
N CYS A 108 5.21 -1.08 -18.07
CA CYS A 108 6.53 -1.29 -18.67
C CYS A 108 6.94 -2.77 -18.62
N ASP A 109 7.41 -3.32 -19.75
CA ASP A 109 7.95 -4.70 -19.82
C ASP A 109 9.15 -4.93 -18.86
N ASP A 110 9.86 -3.85 -18.52
CA ASP A 110 11.00 -3.86 -17.58
C ASP A 110 10.60 -3.55 -16.13
N GLY A 111 9.32 -3.24 -15.88
CA GLY A 111 8.74 -2.87 -14.59
C GLY A 111 9.28 -1.58 -13.96
N SER A 112 9.88 -0.72 -14.77
CA SER A 112 10.48 0.53 -14.28
C SER A 112 9.46 1.61 -13.92
N ASP A 113 8.21 1.46 -14.32
CA ASP A 113 7.06 2.28 -13.93
C ASP A 113 6.59 2.04 -12.49
N GLU A 114 6.87 0.87 -11.92
CA GLU A 114 6.40 0.48 -10.58
C GLU A 114 7.52 0.30 -9.55
N PRO A 115 8.39 1.31 -9.31
CA PRO A 115 9.47 1.20 -8.31
C PRO A 115 8.97 1.18 -6.86
N GLY A 116 7.74 1.64 -6.63
CA GLY A 116 7.13 1.91 -5.34
C GLY A 116 5.98 0.97 -4.97
N THR A 117 5.64 0.00 -5.80
CA THR A 117 4.51 -0.94 -5.61
C THR A 117 4.97 -2.39 -5.79
N ASN A 118 4.02 -3.33 -5.72
CA ASN A 118 4.26 -4.76 -5.98
C ASN A 118 3.70 -5.23 -7.33
N ALA A 119 3.30 -4.32 -8.23
CA ALA A 119 2.57 -4.65 -9.45
C ALA A 119 3.42 -5.39 -10.51
N CYS A 120 4.72 -5.04 -10.64
CA CYS A 120 5.60 -5.67 -11.60
C CYS A 120 6.40 -6.85 -11.02
N PRO A 121 6.41 -8.04 -11.67
CA PRO A 121 7.08 -9.23 -11.12
C PRO A 121 8.61 -9.13 -11.05
N ASN A 122 9.21 -8.31 -11.92
CA ASN A 122 10.65 -8.04 -11.94
C ASN A 122 11.02 -6.72 -11.21
N GLY A 123 10.05 -6.06 -10.59
CA GLY A 123 10.23 -4.77 -9.92
C GLY A 123 11.13 -4.86 -8.70
N ARG A 124 11.84 -3.76 -8.41
CA ARG A 124 12.72 -3.63 -7.25
C ARG A 124 12.39 -2.32 -6.54
N PHE A 125 12.27 -2.40 -5.22
CA PHE A 125 12.00 -1.25 -4.38
C PHE A 125 13.26 -0.86 -3.61
N TYR A 126 13.65 0.41 -3.71
CA TYR A 126 14.76 0.96 -2.96
C TYR A 126 14.34 1.38 -1.53
N CYS A 127 14.99 0.80 -0.52
CA CYS A 127 14.83 1.19 0.87
C CYS A 127 15.64 2.48 1.13
N LYS A 128 14.94 3.61 1.25
CA LYS A 128 15.55 4.92 1.57
C LYS A 128 16.39 4.88 2.86
N GLN A 129 15.89 4.15 3.85
CA GLN A 129 16.58 3.90 5.10
C GLN A 129 16.93 2.40 5.14
N HIS A 130 18.21 2.07 4.99
CA HIS A 130 18.71 0.72 5.17
C HIS A 130 20.00 0.75 5.99
N ASN A 131 20.38 -0.39 6.58
CA ASN A 131 21.60 -0.53 7.36
C ASN A 131 22.21 -1.92 7.14
N ALA A 132 23.22 -2.32 7.90
CA ALA A 132 23.88 -3.61 7.72
C ALA A 132 22.95 -4.85 7.88
N HIS A 133 21.79 -4.71 8.53
CA HIS A 133 20.83 -5.79 8.79
C HIS A 133 19.59 -5.72 7.90
N SER A 134 19.41 -4.67 7.08
CA SER A 134 18.32 -4.56 6.12
C SER A 134 18.85 -4.34 4.71
N PRO A 135 18.22 -4.93 3.68
CA PRO A 135 18.68 -4.80 2.31
C PRO A 135 18.51 -3.36 1.80
N GLU A 136 19.41 -2.92 0.92
CA GLU A 136 19.27 -1.66 0.18
C GLU A 136 18.07 -1.69 -0.79
N THR A 137 17.79 -2.86 -1.38
CA THR A 137 16.66 -3.08 -2.28
C THR A 137 15.91 -4.35 -1.91
N VAL A 138 14.58 -4.30 -1.98
CA VAL A 138 13.71 -5.47 -1.82
C VAL A 138 13.01 -5.80 -3.14
N LEU A 139 12.56 -7.04 -3.30
CA LEU A 139 11.77 -7.46 -4.45
C LEU A 139 10.36 -6.88 -4.35
N SER A 140 9.75 -6.55 -5.49
CA SER A 140 8.38 -6.02 -5.58
C SER A 140 7.37 -6.87 -4.80
N MET A 141 7.49 -8.21 -4.82
CA MET A 141 6.61 -9.12 -4.10
C MET A 141 6.56 -8.92 -2.58
N ARG A 142 7.57 -8.26 -1.99
CA ARG A 142 7.62 -7.93 -0.55
C ARG A 142 7.16 -6.51 -0.26
N VAL A 143 6.87 -5.73 -1.29
CA VAL A 143 6.35 -4.38 -1.12
C VAL A 143 4.88 -4.50 -0.73
N ASN A 144 4.50 -3.82 0.36
CA ASN A 144 3.13 -3.78 0.88
C ASN A 144 2.54 -5.18 1.26
N ASP A 145 3.37 -6.16 1.61
CA ASP A 145 2.93 -7.51 2.01
C ASP A 145 2.59 -7.65 3.52
N GLY A 146 2.80 -6.58 4.30
CA GLY A 146 2.57 -6.55 5.74
C GLY A 146 3.77 -6.96 6.60
N ILE A 147 4.93 -7.23 5.99
CA ILE A 147 6.19 -7.53 6.66
C ILE A 147 7.13 -6.32 6.55
N CYS A 148 7.92 -6.05 7.58
CA CYS A 148 8.92 -4.98 7.59
C CYS A 148 10.26 -5.49 7.04
N ASP A 149 10.52 -5.29 5.75
CA ASP A 149 11.80 -5.65 5.11
C ASP A 149 12.83 -4.51 5.09
N CYS A 150 12.36 -3.25 5.08
CA CYS A 150 13.14 -2.07 5.38
C CYS A 150 12.90 -1.70 6.87
#